data_AF-A0A9W4H801-F1
#
_entry.id   AF-A0A9W4H801-F1
#
_cell.length_a   1.000
_cell.length_b   1.000
_cell.length_c   1.000
_cell.angle_alpha   90.00
_cell.angle_beta   90.00
_cell.angle_gamma   90.00
#
_symmetry.space_group_name_H-M   'P 1'
#
loop_
_entity.id
_entity.type
_entity.pdbx_description
1 polymer ?
#
loop_
_entity_poly.entity_id
_entity_poly.type
_entity_poly.pdbx_seq_one_letter_code
_entity_poly.pdbx_strand_id
1 'polypeptide(L)'
;MAIDERMDDVDFRILALMRDGLSDATIGRRLSRGHRTIQRRICHMMDSLGVSGRFALGLKVAELNLLAGQDGAVTAHARELTGLQR
;
A
#
# COMPACT_ATOMS: atom_id res chain seq x y z
N MET A 1 -6.40 19.94 -3.08
CA MET A 1 -5.29 18.99 -2.86
C MET A 1 -5.80 17.64 -3.33
N ALA A 2 -5.65 17.40 -4.63
CA ALA A 2 -6.24 16.25 -5.28
C ALA A 2 -5.46 15.01 -4.87
N ILE A 3 -6.17 14.00 -4.39
CA ILE A 3 -5.71 12.62 -4.45
C ILE A 3 -5.35 12.44 -5.92
N ASP A 4 -4.06 12.23 -6.22
CA ASP A 4 -3.57 12.23 -7.60
C ASP A 4 -4.42 11.24 -8.39
N GLU A 5 -5.10 11.71 -9.44
CA GLU A 5 -6.00 10.92 -10.31
C GLU A 5 -5.30 9.68 -10.90
N ARG A 6 -3.97 9.57 -10.71
CA ARG A 6 -3.11 8.45 -11.10
C ARG A 6 -2.96 7.34 -10.07
N MET A 7 -3.36 7.52 -8.81
CA MET A 7 -3.28 6.44 -7.82
C MET A 7 -4.44 5.45 -8.02
N ASP A 8 -4.09 4.19 -8.29
CA ASP A 8 -5.06 3.11 -8.50
C ASP A 8 -5.29 2.28 -7.22
N ASP A 9 -6.26 1.35 -7.26
CA ASP A 9 -6.57 0.46 -6.14
C ASP A 9 -5.36 -0.35 -5.65
N VAL A 10 -4.43 -0.68 -6.55
CA VAL A 10 -3.21 -1.42 -6.21
C VAL A 10 -2.29 -0.54 -5.38
N ASP A 11 -2.17 0.74 -5.71
CA ASP A 11 -1.38 1.70 -4.95
C ASP A 11 -1.91 1.87 -3.54
N PHE A 12 -3.23 2.01 -3.37
CA PHE A 12 -3.85 2.03 -2.03
C PHE A 12 -3.62 0.75 -1.26
N ARG A 13 -3.66 -0.42 -1.93
CA ARG A 13 -3.39 -1.70 -1.29
C ARG A 13 -1.92 -1.83 -0.86
N ILE A 14 -0.99 -1.33 -1.67
CA ILE A 14 0.44 -1.27 -1.32
C ILE A 14 0.61 -0.42 -0.07
N LEU A 15 0.04 0.79 -0.04
CA LEU A 15 0.13 1.70 1.12
C LEU A 15 -0.43 1.10 2.40
N ALA A 16 -1.56 0.39 2.33
CA ALA A 16 -2.12 -0.29 3.49
C ALA A 16 -1.17 -1.38 4.03
N LEU A 17 -0.57 -2.19 3.15
CA LEU A 17 0.39 -3.21 3.57
C LEU A 17 1.70 -2.59 4.09
N MET A 18 2.12 -1.45 3.55
CA MET A 18 3.27 -0.70 4.07
C MET A 18 3.01 -0.16 5.49
N ARG A 19 1.81 0.35 5.74
CA ARG A 19 1.36 0.79 7.08
C ARG A 19 1.43 -0.37 8.09
N ASP A 20 1.10 -1.59 7.66
CA ASP A 20 1.22 -2.80 8.48
C ASP A 20 2.68 -3.28 8.65
N GLY A 21 3.67 -2.55 8.12
CA GLY A 21 5.10 -2.83 8.28
C GLY A 21 5.68 -3.87 7.31
N LEU A 22 4.95 -4.24 6.25
CA LEU A 22 5.45 -5.25 5.31
C LEU A 22 6.53 -4.71 4.39
N SER A 23 7.49 -5.58 4.05
CA SER A 23 8.52 -5.31 3.03
C SER A 23 7.97 -5.42 1.61
N ASP A 24 8.60 -4.76 0.65
CA ASP A 24 8.16 -4.74 -0.77
C ASP A 24 8.15 -6.14 -1.40
N ALA A 25 9.06 -7.02 -0.97
CA ALA A 25 9.08 -8.41 -1.42
C ALA A 25 7.84 -9.18 -0.93
N THR A 26 7.46 -9.00 0.33
CA THR A 26 6.25 -9.61 0.90
C THR A 26 4.99 -9.01 0.28
N ILE A 27 4.95 -7.69 0.06
CA ILE A 27 3.86 -7.00 -0.63
C ILE A 27 3.71 -7.55 -2.05
N GLY A 28 4.80 -7.66 -2.81
CA GLY A 28 4.77 -8.22 -4.15
C GLY A 28 4.20 -9.63 -4.18
N ARG A 29 4.62 -10.49 -3.25
CA ARG A 29 4.06 -11.84 -3.10
C ARG A 29 2.56 -11.82 -2.81
N ARG A 30 2.10 -10.98 -1.87
CA ARG A 30 0.66 -10.89 -1.50
C ARG A 30 -0.22 -10.34 -2.61
N LEU A 31 0.33 -9.51 -3.51
CA LEU A 31 -0.40 -8.93 -4.63
C LEU A 31 -0.14 -9.65 -5.96
N SER A 32 0.52 -10.82 -5.92
CA SER A 32 0.94 -11.59 -7.10
C SER A 32 1.66 -10.72 -8.15
N ARG A 33 2.56 -9.84 -7.70
CA ARG A 33 3.29 -8.86 -8.51
C ARG A 33 4.79 -8.96 -8.27
N GLY A 34 5.56 -8.72 -9.33
CA GLY A 34 7.02 -8.65 -9.25
C GLY A 34 7.50 -7.53 -8.34
N HIS A 35 8.53 -7.79 -7.53
CA HIS A 35 9.10 -6.82 -6.59
C HIS A 35 9.48 -5.48 -7.24
N ARG A 36 10.04 -5.50 -8.46
CA ARG A 36 10.38 -4.30 -9.21
C ARG A 36 9.16 -3.44 -9.61
N THR A 37 8.00 -4.06 -9.80
CA THR A 37 6.75 -3.34 -10.06
C THR A 37 6.25 -2.64 -8.81
N ILE A 38 6.37 -3.27 -7.65
CA ILE A 38 6.04 -2.66 -6.35
C ILE A 38 6.97 -1.48 -6.08
N GLN A 39 8.30 -1.66 -6.19
CA GLN A 39 9.26 -0.57 -6.00
C GLN A 39 8.97 0.64 -6.89
N ARG A 40 8.74 0.41 -8.19
CA ARG A 40 8.44 1.49 -9.14
C ARG A 40 7.17 2.26 -8.75
N ARG A 41 6.10 1.57 -8.34
CA ARG A 41 4.87 2.21 -7.87
C ARG A 41 5.08 3.03 -6.61
N ILE A 42 5.86 2.51 -5.66
CA ILE A 42 6.23 3.23 -4.44
C ILE A 42 7.01 4.50 -4.78
N CYS A 43 7.98 4.44 -5.69
CA CYS A 43 8.71 5.62 -6.16
C CYS A 43 7.77 6.65 -6.79
N HIS A 44 6.86 6.24 -7.67
CA HIS A 44 5.89 7.16 -8.26
C HIS A 44 4.98 7.82 -7.21
N MET A 45 4.50 7.07 -6.21
CA MET A 45 3.72 7.65 -5.10
C MET A 45 4.54 8.63 -4.26
N MET A 46 5.81 8.33 -4.01
CA MET A 46 6.74 9.22 -3.31
C MET A 46 6.93 10.54 -4.07
N ASP A 47 7.16 10.46 -5.38
CA ASP A 47 7.32 11.62 -6.25
C ASP A 47 6.04 12.46 -6.28
N SER A 48 4.87 11.83 -6.47
CA SER A 48 3.57 12.52 -6.47
C SER A 48 3.24 13.19 -5.14
N LEU A 49 3.64 12.58 -4.01
CA LEU A 49 3.38 13.12 -2.67
C LEU A 49 4.50 14.05 -2.16
N GLY A 50 5.60 14.20 -2.92
CA GLY A 50 6.74 15.03 -2.57
C GLY A 50 7.50 14.54 -1.32
N VAL A 51 7.50 13.21 -1.08
CA VAL A 51 8.13 12.60 0.10
C VAL A 51 9.28 11.70 -0.31
N SER A 52 10.31 11.62 0.52
CA SER A 52 11.43 10.69 0.32
C SER A 52 11.48 9.67 1.43
N GLY A 53 11.41 8.40 1.06
CA GLY A 53 11.55 7.27 1.97
C GLY A 53 10.24 6.70 2.50
N ARG A 54 10.30 5.40 2.81
CA ARG A 54 9.13 4.57 3.21
C ARG A 54 8.40 5.14 4.42
N PHE A 55 9.15 5.62 5.41
CA PHE A 55 8.58 6.16 6.64
C PHE A 55 7.83 7.46 6.39
N ALA A 56 8.44 8.41 5.65
CA ALA A 56 7.80 9.67 5.28
C ALA A 56 6.54 9.44 4.45
N LEU A 57 6.57 8.47 3.53
CA LEU A 57 5.38 8.06 2.78
C LEU A 57 4.27 7.53 3.69
N GLY A 58 4.59 6.64 4.63
CA GLY A 58 3.62 6.12 5.60
C GLY A 58 2.99 7.21 6.46
N LEU A 59 3.80 8.15 6.97
CA LEU A 59 3.32 9.29 7.74
C LEU A 59 2.41 10.18 6.91
N LYS A 60 2.81 10.50 5.67
CA LYS A 60 2.03 11.34 4.76
C LYS A 60 0.67 10.72 4.45
N VAL A 61 0.63 9.41 4.23
CA VAL A 61 -0.62 8.67 3.99
C VAL A 61 -1.56 8.75 5.19
N ALA A 62 -1.03 8.69 6.41
CA ALA A 62 -1.81 8.87 7.63
C ALA A 62 -2.30 10.31 7.81
N GLU A 63 -1.43 11.32 7.61
CA GLU A 63 -1.79 12.74 7.67
C GLU A 63 -2.93 13.10 6.71
N LEU A 64 -2.87 12.55 5.50
CA LEU A 64 -3.86 12.78 4.44
C LEU A 64 -5.12 11.94 4.61
N ASN A 65 -5.16 11.07 5.63
CA ASN A 65 -6.25 10.15 5.89
C ASN A 65 -6.62 9.26 4.67
N LEU A 66 -5.63 8.94 3.82
CA LEU A 66 -5.84 8.28 2.52
C LEU A 66 -6.36 6.85 2.63
N LEU A 67 -6.21 6.22 3.80
CA LEU A 67 -6.61 4.82 4.04
C LEU A 67 -7.87 4.67 4.88
N ALA A 68 -8.48 5.76 5.37
CA ALA A 68 -9.63 5.69 6.29
C ALA A 68 -10.88 5.01 5.71
N GLY A 69 -11.01 4.91 4.39
CA GLY A 69 -12.08 4.16 3.72
C GLY A 69 -11.76 2.68 3.46
N GLN A 70 -10.50 2.25 3.59
CA GLN A 70 -10.00 0.98 3.07
C GLN A 70 -9.76 -0.08 4.16
N ASP A 71 -9.90 0.28 5.44
CA ASP A 71 -9.63 -0.62 6.57
C ASP A 71 -10.54 -1.86 6.61
N GLY A 72 -11.77 -1.75 6.09
CA GLY A 72 -12.70 -2.88 5.96
C GLY A 72 -12.30 -3.90 4.88
N ALA A 73 -11.75 -3.45 3.75
CA ALA A 73 -11.38 -4.32 2.63
C ALA A 73 -10.01 -5.01 2.84
N VAL A 74 -9.11 -4.39 3.62
CA VAL A 74 -7.79 -4.95 3.90
C VAL A 74 -7.85 -6.10 4.90
N THR A 75 -8.63 -5.94 5.96
CA THR A 75 -8.83 -6.98 6.98
C THR A 75 -9.70 -8.14 6.50
N ALA A 76 -10.73 -7.89 5.67
CA ALA A 76 -11.55 -8.96 5.10
C ALA A 76 -10.72 -9.93 4.25
N HIS A 77 -9.85 -9.41 3.38
CA HIS A 77 -9.01 -10.24 2.52
C HIS A 77 -7.85 -10.90 3.28
N ALA A 78 -7.33 -10.27 4.34
CA ALA A 78 -6.37 -10.91 5.24
C ALA A 78 -6.97 -12.14 5.94
N ARG A 79 -8.26 -12.08 6.32
CA ARG A 79 -9.00 -13.22 6.88
C ARG A 79 -9.25 -14.31 5.83
N GLU A 80 -9.54 -13.93 4.60
CA GLU A 80 -9.76 -14.84 3.47
C GLU A 80 -8.52 -15.67 3.13
N LEU A 81 -7.32 -15.07 3.23
CA LEU A 81 -6.04 -15.76 3.05
C LEU A 81 -5.62 -16.63 4.25
N THR A 82 -6.22 -16.44 5.43
CA THR A 82 -5.99 -17.29 6.62
C THR A 82 -6.95 -18.49 6.70
N GLY A 83 -7.83 -18.66 5.72
CA GLY A 83 -8.70 -19.82 5.60
C GLY A 83 -7.96 -21.06 5.07
N LEU A 84 -7.07 -21.65 5.87
CA LEU A 84 -6.71 -23.08 5.94
C LEU A 84 -5.32 -23.26 6.57
N GLN A 85 -5.29 -23.60 7.87
CA GLN A 85 -4.50 -24.73 8.36
C GLN A 85 -5.35 -25.47 9.40
N ARG A 86 -6.23 -26.35 8.92
CA ARG A 86 -6.47 -27.64 9.57
C ARG A 86 -5.77 -28.70 8.76
#